data_AF-A0A4Q7QBM4-F1
#
_entry.id   AF-A0A4Q7QBM4-F1
#
_cell.length_a   1.000
_cell.length_b   1.000
_cell.length_c   1.000
_cell.angle_alpha   90.00
_cell.angle_beta   90.00
_cell.angle_gamma   90.00
#
_symmetry.space_group_name_H-M   'P 1'
#
loop_
_entity.id
_entity.type
_entity.pdbx_description
1 polymer ?
#
loop_
_entity_poly.entity_id
_entity_poly.type
_entity_poly.pdbx_seq_one_letter_code
_entity_poly.pdbx_strand_id
1 'polypeptide(L)' 'MPSIRITAAAVAREAIRHLSDSRGAPVMFVQSGGCRAGSTPMCYPGNEFLVVVESTTPNTSRGEVGA' A
#
# COMPACT_ATOMS: atom_id res chain seq x y z
N MET A 1 9.30 -13.95 -7.67
CA MET A 1 9.39 -13.67 -6.22
C MET A 1 8.85 -12.27 -5.98
N PRO A 2 7.92 -12.05 -5.04
CA PRO A 2 7.41 -10.71 -4.76
C PRO A 2 8.55 -9.84 -4.20
N SER A 3 8.75 -8.66 -4.78
CA SER A 3 9.75 -7.69 -4.30
C SER A 3 9.15 -6.83 -3.19
N ILE A 4 9.87 -6.70 -2.08
CA ILE A 4 9.50 -5.76 -1.01
C ILE A 4 9.68 -4.34 -1.56
N ARG A 5 8.57 -3.59 -1.61
CA ARG A 5 8.54 -2.24 -2.18
C ARG A 5 8.78 -1.14 -1.14
N ILE A 6 8.47 -1.39 0.14
CA ILE A 6 8.60 -0.44 1.25
C ILE A 6 8.98 -1.20 2.53
N THR A 7 9.88 -0.63 3.33
CA THR A 7 10.25 -1.12 4.67
C THR A 7 10.23 0.02 5.68
N ALA A 8 10.21 -0.30 6.98
CA ALA A 8 10.18 0.66 8.07
C ALA A 8 11.33 0.41 9.05
N ALA A 9 11.94 1.48 9.56
CA ALA A 9 12.92 1.41 10.63
C ALA A 9 12.34 0.76 11.89
N ALA A 10 13.19 0.12 12.71
CA ALA A 10 12.75 -0.58 13.93
C ALA A 10 11.93 0.32 14.87
N VAL A 11 12.39 1.56 15.08
CA VAL A 11 11.68 2.56 15.90
C VAL A 11 10.32 2.95 15.32
N ALA A 12 10.19 3.00 13.99
CA ALA A 12 8.92 3.28 13.32
C ALA A 12 7.94 2.11 13.49
N ARG A 13 8.44 0.87 13.47
CA ARG A 13 7.60 -0.33 13.72
C ARG A 13 7.03 -0.35 15.14
N GLU A 14 7.78 0.08 16.14
CA GLU A 14 7.29 0.24 17.51
C GLU A 14 6.17 1.28 17.58
N ALA A 15 6.41 2.45 16.99
CA ALA A 15 5.41 3.52 16.96
C ALA A 15 4.11 3.09 16.26
N ILE A 16 4.21 2.34 15.16
CA ILE A 16 3.04 1.79 14.44
C ILE A 16 2.26 0.80 15.33
N ARG A 17 2.95 -0.05 16.11
CA ARG A 17 2.30 -0.98 17.04
C ARG A 17 1.53 -0.21 18.13
N HIS A 18 2.18 0.72 18.81
CA HIS A 18 1.53 1.57 19.81
C HIS A 18 0.31 2.31 19.24
N LEU A 19 0.42 2.84 18.02
CA LEU A 19 -0.68 3.53 17.36
C LEU A 19 -1.84 2.58 17.02
N SER A 20 -1.54 1.35 16.60
CA SER A 20 -2.58 0.36 16.30
C SER A 20 -3.29 -0.10 17.58
N ASP A 21 -2.54 -0.37 18.65
CA ASP A 21 -3.07 -0.80 19.94
C ASP A 21 -3.96 0.28 20.57
N SER A 22 -3.55 1.54 20.51
CA SER A 22 -4.34 2.67 21.02
C SER A 22 -5.62 2.94 20.23
N ARG A 23 -5.67 2.55 18.94
CA ARG A 23 -6.86 2.71 18.08
C ARG A 23 -7.75 1.48 18.04
N GLY A 24 -7.29 0.33 18.56
CA GLY A 24 -8.01 -0.93 18.52
C GLY A 24 -8.17 -1.54 17.12
N ALA A 25 -7.43 -1.04 16.13
CA ALA A 25 -7.50 -1.49 14.74
C ALA A 25 -6.14 -1.33 14.04
N PRO A 26 -5.82 -2.16 13.03
CA PRO A 26 -4.64 -1.97 12.18
C PRO A 26 -4.64 -0.57 11.55
N VAL A 27 -3.47 0.05 11.37
CA VAL A 27 -3.37 1.35 10.70
C VAL A 27 -2.97 1.17 9.24
N MET A 28 -3.68 1.83 8.34
CA MET A 28 -3.35 1.89 6.92
C MET A 28 -2.74 3.24 6.56
N PHE A 29 -1.58 3.21 5.89
CA PHE A 29 -0.88 4.39 5.40
C PHE A 29 -1.15 4.59 3.91
N VAL A 30 -1.74 5.74 3.56
CA VAL A 30 -2.02 6.12 2.17
C VAL A 30 -1.12 7.28 1.80
N GLN A 31 -0.30 7.07 0.77
CA GLN A 31 0.52 8.11 0.19
C GLN A 31 0.11 8.30 -1.27
N SER A 32 -0.37 9.49 -1.62
CA SER A 32 -0.57 9.84 -3.02
C SER A 32 0.79 9.83 -3.73
N GLY A 33 0.86 9.28 -4.94
CA GLY A 33 2.05 9.37 -5.78
C GLY A 33 2.28 10.83 -6.20
N GLY A 34 2.86 11.64 -5.32
CA GLY A 34 3.02 13.08 -5.54
C GLY A 34 4.09 13.37 -6.59
N CYS A 35 3.76 14.27 -7.54
CA CYS A 35 4.67 14.77 -8.57
C CYS A 35 5.77 15.71 -8.02
N ARG A 36 5.58 16.28 -6.82
CA ARG A 36 6.54 17.19 -6.19
C ARG A 36 6.65 16.85 -4.71
N ALA A 37 7.89 16.80 -4.21
CA ALA A 37 8.27 16.29 -2.89
C ALA A 37 7.28 16.68 -1.78
N GLY A 38 6.57 15.69 -1.23
CA GLY A 38 5.74 15.87 -0.04
C GLY A 38 4.26 15.58 -0.27
N SER A 39 3.93 14.32 -0.55
CA SER A 39 2.64 13.79 -0.12
C SER A 39 2.81 13.21 1.28
N THR A 40 2.43 13.98 2.30
CA THR A 40 2.42 13.48 3.70
C THR A 40 1.54 12.22 3.76
N PRO A 41 2.03 11.12 4.36
CA PRO A 41 1.22 9.92 4.47
C PRO A 41 0.01 10.18 5.37
N MET A 42 -1.19 9.84 4.87
CA MET A 42 -2.43 9.86 5.64
C MET A 42 -2.63 8.51 6.34
N CYS A 43 -3.18 8.54 7.56
CA CYS A 43 -3.41 7.34 8.39
C CYS A 43 -4.91 7.09 8.55
N TYR A 44 -5.35 5.87 8.26
CA TYR A 44 -6.73 5.43 8.44
C TYR A 44 -6.78 4.18 9.32
N PRO A 45 -7.84 3.98 10.12
CA PRO A 45 -8.19 2.66 10.62
C PRO A 45 -8.28 1.66 9.45
N GLY A 46 -7.82 0.44 9.69
CA GLY A 46 -7.82 -0.62 8.70
C GLY A 46 -9.25 -0.84 8.22
N ASN A 47 -9.42 -1.04 6.91
CA ASN A 47 -10.69 -1.19 6.18
C ASN A 47 -11.59 0.05 6.04
N GLU A 48 -11.22 1.22 6.58
CA GLU A 48 -12.03 2.44 6.42
C GLU A 48 -11.75 3.17 5.09
N PHE A 49 -10.60 2.91 4.47
CA PHE A 49 -10.25 3.47 3.17
C PHE A 49 -10.53 2.45 2.06
N LEU A 50 -11.44 2.82 1.15
CA LEU A 50 -11.81 2.01 -0.01
C LEU A 50 -10.64 1.95 -1.00
N VAL A 51 -10.02 0.78 -1.14
CA VAL A 51 -9.05 0.48 -2.19
C VAL A 51 -9.76 -0.26 -3.33
N VAL A 52 -9.58 0.20 -4.57
CA VAL A 52 -9.96 -0.60 -5.74
C VAL A 52 -8.95 -1.73 -5.83
N VAL A 53 -9.35 -2.92 -5.42
CA VAL A 53 -8.62 -4.14 -5.74
C VAL A 53 -8.99 -4.51 -7.17
N GLU A 54 -8.11 -4.20 -8.11
CA GLU A 54 -8.23 -4.77 -9.44
C GLU A 54 -7.99 -6.28 -9.30
N SER A 55 -9.08 -7.06 -9.42
CA SER A 55 -8.99 -8.50 -9.60
C SER A 55 -8.19 -8.73 -10.87
N THR A 56 -6.91 -9.07 -10.72
CA THR A 56 -6.02 -9.36 -11.84
C THR A 56 -6.50 -10.65 -12.51
N THR A 57 -7.48 -10.55 -13.39
CA THR A 57 -7.67 -11.55 -14.44
C THR A 57 -6.45 -11.40 -15.36
N PRO A 58 -5.62 -12.43 -15.55
CA PRO A 58 -4.50 -12.31 -16.48
C PRO A 58 -5.10 -12.09 -17.88
N ASN A 59 -4.88 -10.90 -18.43
CA ASN A 59 -5.26 -10.57 -19.79
C ASN A 59 -4.47 -11.47 -20.77
N THR A 60 -5.09 -12.56 -21.22
CA THR A 60 -4.65 -13.31 -22.40
C THR A 60 -4.98 -12.48 -23.64
N SER A 61 -4.09 -11.56 -23.99
CA SER A 61 -4.01 -11.02 -25.35
C SER A 61 -2.55 -10.80 -25.72
N ARG A 62 -1.91 -11.86 -26.20
CA ARG A 62 -0.77 -11.73 -27.10
C ARG A 62 -1.20 -12.29 -28.44
N GLY A 63 -1.68 -11.39 -29.28
CA GLY A 63 -1.84 -11.63 -30.71
C GLY A 63 -0.48 -11.95 -31.34
N GLU A 64 -0.55 -12.83 -32.32
CA GLU A 64 0.54 -13.28 -33.18
C GLU A 64 1.14 -12.10 -33.96
N VAL A 65 2.47 -12.05 -34.04
CA VAL A 65 3.22 -11.48 -35.18
C VAL A 65 4.54 -12.23 -35.35
N GLY A 66 4.75 -12.80 -36.55
CA GLY A 66 6.08 -13.09 -37.08
C GLY A 66 6.37 -14.55 -37.45
N ALA A 67 5.93 -14.96 -38.64
CA ALA A 67 6.80 -15.60 -39.61
C ALA A 67 7.06 -14.58 -40.74
#